data_AF-A0A961RIH8-F1
#
_entry.id   AF-A0A961RIH8-F1
#
_cell.length_a   1.000
_cell.length_b   1.000
_cell.length_c   1.000
_cell.angle_alpha   90.00
_cell.angle_beta   90.00
_cell.angle_gamma   90.00
#
_symmetry.space_group_name_H-M   'P 1'
#
loop_
_entity.id
_entity.type
_entity.pdbx_description
1 polymer ?
#
loop_
_entity_poly.entity_id
_entity_poly.type
_entity_poly.pdbx_seq_one_letter_code
_entity_poly.pdbx_strand_id
1 'polypeptide(L)' 'MRLRKVDLALGDAASRVHVLKEIDLDVAQGESVGIVGPSGSGKSTLLMVLGGLERADSGEIEVAGESLAGKS' A
#
# COMPACT_ATOMS: atom_id res chain seq x y z
N MET A 1 5.44 -7.52 -8.76
CA MET A 1 4.70 -7.04 -7.57
C MET A 1 3.37 -6.51 -8.04
N ARG A 2 2.28 -6.82 -7.33
CA ARG A 2 0.92 -6.45 -7.73
C ARG A 2 0.08 -6.02 -6.54
N LEU A 3 -0.60 -4.88 -6.68
CA LEU A 3 -1.58 -4.35 -5.75
C LEU A 3 -2.92 -4.27 -6.47
N ARG A 4 -3.99 -4.68 -5.77
CA ARG A 4 -5.35 -4.53 -6.24
C ARG A 4 -6.25 -3.94 -5.17
N LYS A 5 -6.88 -2.82 -5.50
CA LYS A 5 -7.85 -2.10 -4.63
C LYS A 5 -7.38 -1.97 -3.18
N VAL A 6 -6.13 -1.54 -3.01
CA VAL A 6 -5.53 -1.42 -1.68
C VAL A 6 -6.01 -0.15 -1.01
N ASP A 7 -6.64 -0.30 0.14
CA ASP A 7 -7.14 0.78 0.98
C ASP A 7 -6.49 0.75 2.35
N LEU A 8 -6.24 1.94 2.89
CA LEU A 8 -5.72 2.09 4.23
C LEU A 8 -6.13 3.43 4.82
N ALA A 9 -6.76 3.37 5.99
CA ALA A 9 -7.00 4.52 6.83
C ALA A 9 -6.18 4.43 8.13
N LEU A 10 -5.53 5.54 8.49
CA LEU A 10 -4.74 5.65 9.73
C LEU A 10 -5.45 6.54 10.74
N GLY A 11 -5.14 6.33 12.03
CA GLY A 11 -5.76 7.03 13.15
C GLY A 11 -6.95 6.29 13.76
N ASP A 12 -7.49 6.86 14.83
CA ASP A 12 -8.60 6.30 15.60
C ASP A 12 -9.84 7.20 15.55
N ALA A 13 -11.03 6.59 15.63
CA ALA A 13 -12.32 7.29 15.75
C ALA A 13 -12.42 8.62 14.95
N ALA A 14 -12.34 9.76 15.64
CA ALA A 14 -12.48 11.10 15.06
C ALA A 14 -11.26 11.58 14.26
N SER A 15 -10.10 10.94 14.42
CA SER A 15 -8.85 11.24 13.71
C SER A 15 -8.58 10.32 12.52
N ARG A 16 -9.52 9.41 12.18
CA ARG A 16 -9.34 8.44 11.09
C ARG A 16 -9.28 9.13 9.72
N VAL A 17 -8.19 8.94 8.99
CA VAL A 17 -7.95 9.52 7.66
C VAL A 17 -7.67 8.42 6.65
N HIS A 18 -8.42 8.39 5.54
CA HIS A 18 -8.12 7.53 4.39
C HIS A 18 -6.87 8.03 3.65
N VAL A 19 -5.76 7.32 3.81
CA VAL A 19 -4.46 7.66 3.23
C VAL A 19 -4.24 6.99 1.88
N LEU A 20 -4.58 5.71 1.76
CA LEU A 20 -4.60 4.98 0.48
C LEU A 20 -6.05 4.67 0.12
N LYS A 21 -6.41 4.89 -1.15
CA LYS A 21 -7.78 4.78 -1.64
C LYS A 21 -7.78 3.97 -2.94
N GLU A 22 -8.25 2.73 -2.86
CA GLU A 22 -8.33 1.79 -3.98
C GLU A 22 -7.09 1.78 -4.90
N ILE A 23 -5.89 1.65 -4.31
CA ILE A 23 -4.65 1.71 -5.08
C ILE A 23 -4.46 0.41 -5.89
N ASP A 24 -4.33 0.57 -7.20
CA ASP A 24 -3.90 -0.47 -8.14
C ASP A 24 -2.48 -0.14 -8.64
N LEU A 25 -1.58 -1.13 -8.60
CA LEU A 25 -0.21 -0.99 -9.09
C LEU A 25 0.30 -2.35 -9.58
N ASP A 26 0.92 -2.38 -10.75
CA ASP A 26 1.69 -3.52 -11.24
C ASP A 26 3.12 -3.07 -11.50
N VAL A 27 4.07 -3.83 -10.98
CA VAL A 27 5.50 -3.63 -11.24
C VAL A 27 6.08 -4.96 -11.71
N ALA A 28 6.62 -4.96 -12.92
CA ALA A 28 7.22 -6.15 -13.51
C ALA A 28 8.55 -6.50 -12.83
N GLN A 29 8.99 -7.76 -12.97
CA GLN A 29 10.30 -8.17 -12.49
C GLN A 29 11.40 -7.40 -13.24
N GLY A 30 12.33 -6.80 -12.50
CA GLY A 30 13.42 -5.99 -13.06
C GLY A 30 13.07 -4.54 -13.37
N GLU A 31 11.81 -4.13 -13.14
CA GLU A 31 11.39 -2.75 -13.32
C GLU A 31 11.80 -1.88 -12.12
N SER A 32 12.26 -0.66 -12.41
CA SER A 32 12.50 0.38 -11.40
C SER A 32 11.42 1.45 -11.49
N VAL A 33 10.65 1.65 -10.41
CA VAL A 33 9.54 2.61 -10.36
C VAL A 33 9.79 3.65 -9.29
N GLY A 34 9.55 4.92 -9.63
CA GLY A 34 9.57 6.04 -8.68
C GLY A 34 8.15 6.48 -8.31
N ILE A 35 7.89 6.69 -7.02
CA ILE A 35 6.61 7.23 -6.51
C ILE A 35 6.79 8.71 -6.19
N VAL A 36 6.05 9.58 -6.87
CA VAL A 36 6.12 11.04 -6.71
C VAL A 36 4.76 11.64 -6.35
N GLY A 37 4.77 12.80 -5.70
CA GLY A 37 3.54 13.50 -5.29
C GLY A 37 3.77 14.45 -4.10
N PRO A 38 2.82 15.36 -3.81
CA PRO A 38 2.93 16.35 -2.73
C PRO A 38 3.18 15.73 -1.34
N SER A 39 3.68 16.52 -0.40
CA SER A 39 3.76 16.08 1.00
C SER A 39 2.37 15.67 1.51
N GLY A 40 2.30 14.59 2.28
CA GLY A 40 1.04 14.05 2.81
C GLY A 40 0.20 13.21 1.83
N SER A 41 0.62 13.02 0.58
CA SER A 41 -0.15 12.24 -0.42
C SER A 41 -0.15 10.71 -0.23
N GLY A 42 0.36 10.19 0.90
CA GLY A 42 0.36 8.75 1.18
C GLY A 42 1.54 7.94 0.62
N LYS A 43 2.57 8.57 0.02
CA LYS A 43 3.72 7.86 -0.58
C LYS A 43 4.46 6.96 0.41
N SER A 44 4.86 7.49 1.56
CA SER A 44 5.57 6.73 2.59
C SER A 44 4.69 5.61 3.14
N THR A 45 3.39 5.87 3.29
CA THR A 45 2.40 4.87 3.70
C THR A 45 2.29 3.73 2.68
N LEU A 46 2.23 4.05 1.38
CA LEU A 46 2.28 3.05 0.32
C LEU A 46 3.57 2.21 0.41
N LEU A 47 4.73 2.83 0.60
CA LEU A 47 6.00 2.11 0.77
C LEU A 47 6.02 1.20 2.01
N MET A 48 5.42 1.64 3.13
CA MET A 48 5.29 0.81 4.33
C MET A 48 4.40 -0.41 4.08
N VAL A 49 3.28 -0.23 3.38
CA VAL A 49 2.38 -1.33 2.99
C VAL A 49 3.08 -2.31 2.05
N LEU A 50 3.80 -1.82 1.04
CA LEU A 50 4.61 -2.64 0.12
C LEU A 50 5.72 -3.41 0.84
N GLY A 51 6.34 -2.81 1.84
CA GLY A 51 7.37 -3.41 2.67
C GLY A 51 6.84 -4.36 3.75
N GLY A 52 5.52 -4.52 3.87
CA GLY A 52 4.89 -5.33 4.92
C GLY A 52 5.01 -4.73 6.34
N LEU A 53 5.35 -3.45 6.45
CA LEU A 53 5.48 -2.73 7.73
C LEU A 53 4.14 -2.17 8.22
N GLU A 54 3.19 -1.99 7.32
CA GLU A 54 1.84 -1.52 7.61
C GLU A 54 0.82 -2.43 6.94
N ARG A 55 -0.29 -2.70 7.63
CA ARG A 55 -1.32 -3.60 7.10
C ARG A 55 -2.42 -2.78 6.43
N ALA A 56 -2.71 -3.08 5.17
CA ALA A 56 -3.86 -2.50 4.49
C ALA A 56 -5.19 -2.94 5.16
N ASP A 57 -6.17 -2.04 5.17
CA ASP A 57 -7.52 -2.32 5.67
C ASP A 57 -8.24 -3.32 4.74
N SER A 58 -8.02 -3.18 3.42
CA SER A 58 -8.54 -4.08 2.39
C SER A 58 -7.66 -4.09 1.13
N GLY A 59 -8.00 -5.00 0.22
CA GLY A 59 -7.30 -5.20 -1.04
C GLY A 59 -6.31 -6.36 -0.99
N GLU A 60 -5.61 -6.55 -2.10
CA GLU A 60 -4.64 -7.63 -2.28
C GLU A 60 -3.26 -7.08 -2.58
N ILE A 61 -2.24 -7.68 -1.96
CA ILE A 61 -0.84 -7.31 -2.15
C ILE A 61 -0.06 -8.59 -2.40
N GLU A 62 0.66 -8.63 -3.52
CA GLU A 62 1.53 -9.73 -3.92
C GLU A 62 2.95 -9.22 -4.21
N VAL A 63 3.93 -9.76 -3.48
CA VAL A 63 5.35 -9.47 -3.65
C VAL A 63 6.09 -10.77 -3.91
N ALA A 64 6.89 -10.81 -4.98
CA ALA A 64 7.64 -12.00 -5.40
C ALA A 64 6.78 -13.29 -5.53
N GLY A 65 5.51 -13.17 -5.92
CA GLY A 65 4.60 -14.31 -6.04
C GLY A 65 3.93 -14.72 -4.72
N GLU A 66 4.28 -14.09 -3.59
CA GLU A 66 3.67 -14.34 -2.29
C GLU A 66 2.65 -13.27 -1.92
N SER A 67 1.50 -13.70 -1.42
CA SER A 67 0.54 -12.78 -0.82
C SER A 67 1.06 -12.26 0.53
N LEU A 68 0.97 -10.96 0.74
CA LEU A 68 1.25 -10.31 2.03
C LEU A 68 0.03 -10.26 2.95
N ALA A 69 -1.10 -10.86 2.56
CA ALA A 69 -2.29 -10.93 3.39
C ALA A 69 -2.01 -11.73 4.69
N GLY A 70 -1.85 -11.04 5.81
CA GLY A 70 -1.91 -11.64 7.14
C GLY A 70 -0.63 -12.28 7.68
N LYS A 71 0.57 -11.86 7.26
CA LYS A 71 1.78 -12.17 8.04
C LYS A 71 1.80 -11.26 9.28
N SER A 72 1.23 -11.78 10.38
CA SER A 72 1.33 -11.26 11.74
C SER A 72 2.67 -11.60 12.38
#